data_AF-A0A0G0LTJ9-F1
#
_entry.id   AF-A0A0G0LTJ9-F1
#
_cell.length_a   1.000
_cell.length_b   1.000
_cell.length_c   1.000
_cell.angle_alpha   90.00
_cell.angle_beta   90.00
_cell.angle_gamma   90.00
#
_symmetry.space_group_name_H-M   'P 1'
#
loop_
_entity.id
_entity.type
_entity.pdbx_description
1 polymer ?
#
loop_
_entity_poly.entity_id
_entity_poly.type
_entity_poly.pdbx_seq_one_letter_code
_entity_poly.pdbx_strand_id
1 'polypeptide(L)'
;MGKKTLIIFSVITIMLIIFLILFVFSSNKKGEKGLKLPAPTRVVPTRVDEKRQPTPLPDKIYISGVEVKNFYKNPKRIDESKDVFIVEGAEYSIVFLSPFNHFKISILKSPFKETREKAEQEFINILGITKAQSCKLSVTESSPLAQSSLTAPWKRSYQGGS
;
A
#
# COMPACT_ATOMS: atom_id res chain seq x y z
N MET A 1 49.24 13.10 -5.24
CA MET A 1 48.51 13.88 -4.20
C MET A 1 49.50 14.26 -3.12
N GLY A 2 49.58 15.54 -2.74
CA GLY A 2 50.47 15.98 -1.68
C GLY A 2 49.96 15.48 -0.32
N LYS A 3 50.87 15.25 0.63
CA LYS A 3 50.52 14.82 2.01
C LYS A 3 49.47 15.76 2.64
N LYS A 4 49.52 17.06 2.32
CA LYS A 4 48.56 18.08 2.75
C LYS A 4 47.14 17.84 2.18
N THR A 5 47.04 17.45 0.91
CA THR A 5 45.74 17.16 0.27
C THR A 5 45.10 15.92 0.87
N LEU A 6 45.88 14.89 1.20
CA LEU A 6 45.38 13.69 1.89
C LEU A 6 44.86 13.98 3.30
N ILE A 7 45.54 14.85 4.07
CA ILE A 7 45.08 15.26 5.40
C ILE A 7 43.74 16.01 5.30
N ILE A 8 43.59 16.93 4.34
CA ILE A 8 42.35 17.70 4.16
C ILE A 8 41.18 16.78 3.82
N PHE A 9 41.35 15.84 2.88
CA PHE A 9 40.29 14.88 2.55
C PHE A 9 39.89 14.00 3.75
N SER A 10 40.86 13.58 4.57
CA SER A 10 40.58 12.80 5.78
C SER A 10 39.80 13.59 6.83
N VAL A 11 40.07 14.89 7.00
CA VAL A 11 39.35 15.73 7.96
C VAL A 11 37.91 15.97 7.47
N ILE A 12 37.72 16.20 6.17
CA ILE A 12 36.40 16.42 5.57
C ILE A 12 35.52 15.18 5.69
N THR A 13 36.07 13.98 5.43
CA THR A 13 35.29 12.73 5.55
C THR A 13 34.89 12.45 6.99
N ILE A 14 35.76 12.70 7.97
CA ILE A 14 35.44 12.57 9.40
C ILE A 14 34.33 13.53 9.81
N MET A 15 34.37 14.79 9.37
CA MET A 15 33.32 15.78 9.65
C MET A 15 31.96 15.38 9.06
N LEU A 16 31.95 14.79 7.86
CA LEU A 16 30.72 14.36 7.19
C LEU A 16 30.08 13.15 7.91
N ILE A 17 30.89 12.23 8.43
CA ILE A 17 30.43 11.10 9.24
C ILE A 17 29.83 11.59 10.57
N ILE A 18 30.50 12.52 11.26
CA ILE A 18 29.98 13.10 12.52
C ILE A 18 28.64 13.81 12.28
N PHE A 19 28.53 14.56 11.17
CA PHE A 19 27.28 15.23 10.81
C PHE A 19 26.13 14.24 10.56
N LEU A 20 26.38 13.12 9.86
CA LEU A 20 25.38 12.07 9.65
C LEU A 20 24.94 11.43 10.97
N ILE A 21 25.88 11.16 11.89
CA ILE A 21 25.55 10.61 13.21
C ILE A 21 24.66 11.57 14.01
N LEU A 22 25.00 12.87 14.02
CA LEU A 22 24.19 13.90 14.69
C LEU A 22 22.81 14.07 14.04
N PHE A 23 22.70 13.97 12.72
CA PHE A 23 21.43 14.07 12.00
C PHE A 23 20.49 12.91 12.34
N VAL A 24 21.02 11.69 12.43
CA VAL A 24 20.25 10.51 12.87
C VAL A 24 19.82 10.66 14.34
N PHE A 25 20.73 11.09 15.22
CA PHE A 25 20.40 11.31 16.64
C PHE A 25 19.39 12.43 16.88
N SER A 26 19.45 13.51 16.08
CA SER A 26 18.52 14.63 16.19
C SER A 26 17.10 14.28 15.74
N SER A 27 16.91 13.19 14.98
CA SER A 27 15.60 12.76 14.49
C SER A 27 14.79 11.97 15.54
N ASN A 28 15.35 11.66 16.70
CA ASN A 28 14.73 10.81 17.74
C ASN A 28 14.16 11.54 18.97
N LYS A 29 13.92 12.86 18.90
CA LYS A 29 13.23 13.57 20.00
C LYS A 29 11.73 13.70 19.74
N LYS A 30 10.97 12.60 19.89
CA LYS A 30 9.54 12.70 20.22
C LYS A 30 9.42 13.00 21.71
N GLY A 31 9.10 14.26 22.02
CA GLY A 31 8.86 14.72 23.37
C GLY A 31 7.69 13.98 24.00
N GLU A 32 7.98 13.29 25.10
CA GLU A 32 7.01 12.73 26.02
C GLU A 32 6.35 13.89 26.77
N LYS A 33 5.16 14.31 26.34
CA LYS A 33 4.34 15.24 27.12
C LYS A 33 3.65 14.44 28.21
N GLY A 34 4.18 14.52 29.43
CA GLY A 34 3.58 13.93 30.63
C GLY A 34 2.13 14.37 30.79
N LEU A 35 1.23 13.38 30.84
CA LEU A 35 -0.20 13.56 31.05
C LEU A 35 -0.44 13.82 32.55
N LYS A 36 -0.86 15.05 32.90
CA LYS A 36 -1.39 15.32 34.24
C LYS A 36 -2.70 14.54 34.42
N LEU A 37 -2.73 13.58 35.33
CA LEU A 37 -3.97 12.93 35.77
C LEU A 37 -4.85 13.96 36.52
N PRO A 38 -6.11 14.17 36.11
CA PRO A 38 -7.07 14.88 36.95
C PRO A 38 -7.46 14.04 38.17
N ALA A 39 -7.77 14.70 39.28
CA ALA A 39 -8.19 14.11 40.55
C ALA A 39 -9.39 13.15 40.40
N PRO A 40 -9.58 12.18 41.31
CA PRO A 40 -10.63 11.16 41.19
C PRO A 40 -12.03 11.80 41.22
N THR A 41 -12.74 11.71 40.09
CA THR A 41 -14.15 12.12 39.97
C THR A 41 -15.04 11.07 40.62
N ARG A 42 -15.92 11.52 41.54
CA ARG A 42 -16.95 10.69 42.18
C ARG A 42 -17.94 10.20 41.12
N VAL A 43 -18.00 8.89 40.90
CA VAL A 43 -18.88 8.27 39.89
C VAL A 43 -20.33 8.34 40.38
N VAL A 44 -21.12 9.25 39.81
CA VAL A 44 -22.58 9.20 39.88
C VAL A 44 -23.03 8.24 38.77
N PRO A 45 -23.80 7.17 39.06
CA PRO A 45 -24.28 6.28 38.03
C PRO A 45 -25.28 7.02 37.15
N THR A 46 -24.80 7.49 36.00
CA THR A 46 -25.65 7.98 34.93
C THR A 46 -26.20 6.75 34.23
N ARG A 47 -27.53 6.55 34.27
CA ARG A 47 -28.21 5.61 33.38
C ARG A 47 -27.85 6.01 31.95
N VAL A 48 -27.04 5.19 31.29
CA VAL A 48 -26.78 5.35 29.86
C VAL A 48 -27.98 4.70 29.16
N ASP A 49 -28.95 5.52 28.75
CA ASP A 49 -29.87 5.14 27.69
C ASP A 49 -29.05 5.04 26.40
N GLU A 50 -28.42 3.88 26.21
CA GLU A 50 -27.52 3.56 25.10
C GLU A 50 -28.34 3.23 23.84
N LYS A 51 -28.96 4.26 23.26
CA LYS A 51 -29.24 4.26 21.82
C LYS A 51 -28.04 4.91 21.12
N ARG A 52 -26.86 4.28 21.22
CA ARG A 52 -25.67 4.75 20.49
C ARG A 52 -25.91 4.58 18.99
N GLN A 53 -26.21 5.68 18.33
CA GLN A 53 -26.09 5.79 16.89
C GLN A 53 -24.65 5.41 16.52
N PRO A 54 -24.43 4.51 15.54
CA PRO A 54 -23.08 4.20 15.07
C PRO A 54 -22.38 5.48 14.63
N THR A 55 -21.20 5.77 15.17
CA THR A 55 -20.38 6.90 14.74
C THR A 55 -20.13 6.77 13.24
N PRO A 56 -20.41 7.80 12.42
CA PRO A 56 -20.16 7.73 10.99
C PRO A 56 -18.67 7.50 10.70
N LEU A 57 -18.37 6.60 9.77
CA LEU A 57 -17.01 6.31 9.32
C LEU A 57 -16.36 7.58 8.72
N PRO A 58 -15.06 7.83 9.00
CA PRO A 58 -14.35 8.99 8.46
C PRO A 58 -14.27 8.92 6.94
N ASP A 59 -14.21 10.07 6.25
CA ASP A 59 -14.16 10.10 4.77
C ASP A 59 -12.85 9.57 4.19
N LYS A 60 -11.75 9.69 4.96
CA LYS A 60 -10.41 9.26 4.57
C LYS A 60 -9.77 8.42 5.66
N ILE A 61 -8.82 7.57 5.26
CA ILE A 61 -8.03 6.70 6.13
C ILE A 61 -6.58 6.71 5.66
N TYR A 62 -5.66 6.20 6.50
CA TYR A 62 -4.25 6.07 6.14
C TYR A 62 -3.89 4.60 5.93
N ILE A 63 -3.36 4.27 4.76
CA ILE A 63 -2.79 2.96 4.46
C ILE A 63 -1.31 3.16 4.13
N SER A 64 -0.42 2.52 4.89
CA SER A 64 1.04 2.66 4.73
C SER A 64 1.53 4.12 4.64
N GLY A 65 0.91 5.01 5.42
CA GLY A 65 1.24 6.44 5.45
C GLY A 65 0.73 7.26 4.27
N VAL A 66 -0.09 6.68 3.38
CA VAL A 66 -0.80 7.38 2.31
C VAL A 66 -2.24 7.63 2.75
N GLU A 67 -2.68 8.88 2.66
CA GLU A 67 -4.09 9.23 2.87
C GLU A 67 -4.90 8.80 1.65
N VAL A 68 -5.91 7.95 1.86
CA VAL A 68 -6.80 7.41 0.83
C VAL A 68 -8.26 7.64 1.20
N LYS A 69 -9.16 7.65 0.21
CA LYS A 69 -10.60 7.61 0.44
C LYS A 69 -10.98 6.33 1.19
N ASN A 70 -11.90 6.46 2.13
CA ASN A 70 -12.32 5.34 2.97
C ASN A 70 -13.22 4.36 2.20
N PHE A 71 -12.61 3.33 1.63
CA PHE A 71 -13.29 2.26 0.90
C PHE A 71 -14.13 1.32 1.80
N TYR A 72 -14.03 1.43 3.13
CA TYR A 72 -14.96 0.75 4.05
C TYR A 72 -16.36 1.38 4.09
N LYS A 73 -16.54 2.60 3.55
CA LYS A 73 -17.85 3.28 3.53
C LYS A 73 -18.81 2.65 2.53
N ASN A 74 -18.32 2.25 1.36
CA ASN A 74 -19.13 1.68 0.28
C ASN A 74 -18.41 0.49 -0.37
N PRO A 75 -18.14 -0.59 0.39
CA PRO A 75 -17.54 -1.78 -0.18
C PRO A 75 -18.56 -2.50 -1.08
N LYS A 76 -18.08 -3.22 -2.10
CA LYS A 76 -18.93 -4.13 -2.86
C LYS A 76 -19.35 -5.32 -1.98
N ARG A 77 -18.41 -5.85 -1.21
CA ARG A 77 -18.62 -6.90 -0.20
C ARG A 77 -17.50 -6.83 0.84
N ILE A 78 -17.82 -7.21 2.08
CA ILE A 78 -16.82 -7.56 3.10
C ILE A 78 -17.06 -9.02 3.47
N ASP A 79 -16.03 -9.84 3.46
CA ASP A 79 -16.15 -11.25 3.82
C ASP A 79 -15.93 -11.51 5.32
N GLU A 80 -15.99 -12.78 5.71
CA GLU A 80 -15.80 -13.21 7.10
C GLU A 80 -14.39 -12.89 7.62
N SER A 81 -13.38 -12.96 6.74
CA SER A 81 -11.98 -12.60 7.01
C SER A 81 -11.73 -11.10 7.10
N LYS A 82 -12.79 -10.29 6.90
CA LYS A 82 -12.75 -8.83 6.84
C LYS A 82 -12.00 -8.29 5.61
N ASP A 83 -11.82 -9.09 4.58
CA ASP A 83 -11.30 -8.61 3.31
C ASP A 83 -12.37 -7.77 2.62
N VAL A 84 -11.94 -6.66 2.03
CA VAL A 84 -12.83 -5.68 1.43
C VAL A 84 -12.75 -5.80 -0.07
N PHE A 85 -13.83 -6.30 -0.68
CA PHE A 85 -14.01 -6.28 -2.11
C PHE A 85 -14.43 -4.88 -2.50
N ILE A 86 -13.50 -4.12 -3.07
CA ILE A 86 -13.70 -2.74 -3.52
C ILE A 86 -14.36 -2.77 -4.89
N VAL A 87 -13.86 -3.63 -5.77
CA VAL A 87 -14.45 -3.93 -7.09
C VAL A 87 -14.56 -5.45 -7.23
N GLU A 88 -15.74 -5.91 -7.64
CA GLU A 88 -16.01 -7.31 -7.97
C GLU A 88 -16.68 -7.37 -9.34
N GLY A 89 -15.85 -7.41 -10.39
CA GLY A 89 -16.29 -7.42 -11.78
C GLY A 89 -15.90 -8.70 -12.51
N ALA A 90 -16.48 -8.92 -13.69
CA ALA A 90 -16.18 -10.06 -14.56
C ALA A 90 -14.84 -9.92 -15.29
N GLU A 91 -14.37 -8.68 -15.53
CA GLU A 91 -13.13 -8.41 -16.24
C GLU A 91 -11.93 -8.31 -15.29
N TYR A 92 -12.13 -7.73 -14.10
CA TYR A 92 -11.14 -7.63 -13.04
C TYR A 92 -11.80 -7.44 -11.67
N SER A 93 -11.02 -7.64 -10.62
CA SER A 93 -11.41 -7.37 -9.23
C SER A 93 -10.31 -6.65 -8.46
N ILE A 94 -10.71 -5.88 -7.45
CA ILE A 94 -9.83 -5.14 -6.55
C ILE A 94 -10.25 -5.48 -5.12
N VAL A 95 -9.33 -6.08 -4.36
CA VAL A 95 -9.58 -6.53 -2.99
C VAL A 95 -8.52 -5.94 -2.07
N PHE A 96 -8.94 -5.44 -0.91
CA PHE A 96 -8.04 -5.14 0.19
C PHE A 96 -8.05 -6.29 1.18
N LEU A 97 -6.91 -6.95 1.31
CA LEU A 97 -6.68 -8.04 2.26
C LEU A 97 -6.33 -7.42 3.62
N SER A 98 -7.33 -7.29 4.49
CA SER A 98 -7.23 -6.51 5.73
C SER A 98 -6.13 -7.00 6.68
N PRO A 99 -5.94 -8.32 6.89
CA PRO A 99 -4.88 -8.81 7.78
C PRO A 99 -3.45 -8.43 7.33
N PHE A 100 -3.27 -8.15 6.04
CA PHE A 100 -1.95 -7.91 5.43
C PHE A 100 -1.74 -6.45 5.03
N ASN A 101 -2.73 -5.58 5.19
CA ASN A 101 -2.72 -4.22 4.64
C ASN A 101 -2.30 -4.18 3.16
N HIS A 102 -2.84 -5.11 2.36
CA HIS A 102 -2.40 -5.39 1.00
C HIS A 102 -3.54 -5.26 0.01
N PHE A 103 -3.29 -4.65 -1.14
CA PHE A 103 -4.25 -4.63 -2.25
C PHE A 103 -3.90 -5.70 -3.27
N LYS A 104 -4.89 -6.47 -3.69
CA LYS A 104 -4.77 -7.42 -4.79
C LYS A 104 -5.66 -6.96 -5.94
N ILE A 105 -5.05 -6.76 -7.10
CA ILE A 105 -5.74 -6.51 -8.36
C ILE A 105 -5.66 -7.80 -9.18
N SER A 106 -6.82 -8.36 -9.55
CA SER A 106 -6.88 -9.59 -10.35
C SER A 106 -7.51 -9.27 -11.71
N ILE A 107 -6.77 -9.49 -12.79
CA ILE A 107 -7.23 -9.31 -14.17
C ILE A 107 -7.76 -10.65 -14.66
N LEU A 108 -9.08 -10.75 -14.84
CA LEU A 108 -9.78 -12.02 -15.06
C LEU A 108 -10.03 -12.31 -16.54
N LYS A 109 -10.05 -11.29 -17.41
CA LYS A 109 -10.43 -11.43 -18.81
C LYS A 109 -9.48 -10.71 -19.79
N SER A 110 -9.32 -11.29 -20.98
CA SER A 110 -8.64 -10.66 -22.10
C SER A 110 -9.47 -9.52 -22.72
N PRO A 111 -8.85 -8.51 -23.34
CA PRO A 111 -7.40 -8.33 -23.53
C PRO A 111 -6.69 -7.86 -22.25
N PHE A 112 -5.74 -8.67 -21.75
CA PHE A 112 -5.17 -8.49 -20.40
C PHE A 112 -4.47 -7.14 -20.20
N LYS A 113 -3.83 -6.59 -21.24
CA LYS A 113 -3.14 -5.30 -21.15
C LYS A 113 -4.13 -4.15 -20.93
N GLU A 114 -5.16 -4.05 -21.78
CA GLU A 114 -6.15 -2.97 -21.68
C GLU A 114 -6.99 -3.11 -20.41
N THR A 115 -7.38 -4.32 -20.04
CA THR A 115 -8.10 -4.58 -18.78
C THR A 115 -7.27 -4.20 -17.57
N ARG A 116 -5.95 -4.46 -17.60
CA ARG A 116 -5.03 -4.05 -16.55
C ARG A 116 -4.94 -2.54 -16.43
N GLU A 117 -4.71 -1.84 -17.54
CA GLU A 117 -4.61 -0.38 -17.55
C GLU A 117 -5.90 0.27 -17.01
N LYS A 118 -7.07 -0.29 -17.34
CA LYS A 118 -8.36 0.13 -16.77
C LYS A 118 -8.43 -0.11 -15.26
N ALA A 119 -8.05 -1.30 -14.80
CA ALA A 119 -8.09 -1.67 -13.38
C ALA A 119 -7.14 -0.79 -12.53
N GLU A 120 -5.92 -0.53 -13.01
CA GLU A 120 -4.95 0.37 -12.36
C GLU A 120 -5.50 1.79 -12.25
N GLN A 121 -6.09 2.32 -13.32
CA GLN A 121 -6.65 3.66 -13.32
C GLN A 121 -7.84 3.77 -12.37
N GLU A 122 -8.73 2.77 -12.36
CA GLU A 122 -9.86 2.75 -11.43
C GLU A 122 -9.39 2.62 -9.97
N PHE A 123 -8.39 1.79 -9.69
CA PHE A 123 -7.78 1.66 -8.37
C PHE A 123 -7.32 3.02 -7.82
N ILE A 124 -6.58 3.78 -8.64
CA ILE A 124 -6.11 5.13 -8.30
C ILE A 124 -7.30 6.08 -8.03
N ASN A 125 -8.34 6.03 -8.87
CA ASN A 125 -9.51 6.90 -8.77
C ASN A 125 -10.36 6.61 -7.51
N ILE A 126 -10.58 5.32 -7.20
CA ILE A 126 -11.35 4.89 -6.03
C ILE A 126 -10.62 5.29 -4.75
N LEU A 127 -9.32 5.05 -4.67
CA LEU A 127 -8.52 5.45 -3.51
C LEU A 127 -8.31 6.97 -3.44
N GLY A 128 -8.51 7.69 -4.55
CA GLY A 128 -8.32 9.14 -4.61
C GLY A 128 -6.86 9.54 -4.43
N ILE A 129 -5.95 8.76 -4.98
CA ILE A 129 -4.49 8.95 -4.88
C ILE A 129 -3.89 9.28 -6.24
N THR A 130 -2.59 9.55 -6.28
CA THR A 130 -1.81 9.65 -7.51
C THR A 130 -1.05 8.35 -7.80
N LYS A 131 -0.59 8.17 -9.04
CA LYS A 131 0.29 7.05 -9.42
C LYS A 131 1.59 7.01 -8.60
N ALA A 132 2.14 8.16 -8.20
CA ALA A 132 3.33 8.21 -7.36
C ALA A 132 3.05 7.75 -5.91
N GLN A 133 1.85 8.03 -5.40
CA GLN A 133 1.42 7.57 -4.08
C GLN A 133 1.12 6.07 -4.07
N SER A 134 0.59 5.51 -5.16
CA SER A 134 0.31 4.06 -5.23
C SER A 134 1.57 3.22 -5.09
N CYS A 135 2.74 3.72 -5.49
CA CYS A 135 4.04 3.05 -5.28
C CYS A 135 4.41 2.85 -3.79
N LYS A 136 3.78 3.56 -2.86
CA LYS A 136 3.98 3.38 -1.41
C LYS A 136 3.03 2.32 -0.82
N LEU A 137 2.00 1.93 -1.57
CA LEU A 137 1.05 0.92 -1.15
C LEU A 137 1.59 -0.48 -1.49
N SER A 138 1.23 -1.46 -0.67
CA SER A 138 1.49 -2.86 -1.00
C SER A 138 0.41 -3.34 -1.97
N VAL A 139 0.78 -3.53 -3.23
CA VAL A 139 -0.15 -3.92 -4.30
C VAL A 139 0.44 -5.09 -5.10
N THR A 140 -0.36 -6.13 -5.33
CA THR A 140 -0.02 -7.22 -6.27
C THR A 140 -1.03 -7.27 -7.40
N GLU A 141 -0.52 -7.42 -8.62
CA GLU A 141 -1.33 -7.72 -9.80
C GLU A 141 -1.20 -9.19 -10.18
N SER A 142 -2.32 -9.78 -10.59
CA SER A 142 -2.34 -11.14 -11.12
C SER A 142 -3.22 -11.24 -12.35
N SER A 143 -2.86 -12.11 -13.27
CA SER A 143 -3.69 -12.51 -14.41
C SER A 143 -3.52 -14.01 -14.62
N PRO A 144 -4.51 -14.71 -15.21
CA PRO A 144 -4.30 -16.04 -15.75
C PRO A 144 -3.03 -16.06 -16.60
N LEU A 145 -2.25 -17.14 -16.49
CA LEU A 145 -1.17 -17.36 -17.44
C LEU A 145 -1.81 -17.41 -18.82
N ALA A 146 -1.45 -16.44 -19.68
CA ALA A 146 -1.67 -16.63 -21.10
C ALA A 146 -0.90 -17.89 -21.47
N GLN A 147 -1.59 -18.99 -21.77
CA GLN A 147 -0.95 -20.20 -22.29
C GLN A 147 -0.29 -19.80 -23.60
N SER A 148 0.97 -19.39 -23.56
CA SER A 148 1.77 -19.20 -24.76
C SER A 148 2.00 -20.59 -25.35
N SER A 149 1.09 -21.01 -26.23
CA SER A 149 1.33 -22.01 -27.27
C SER A 149 2.19 -23.22 -26.85
N LEU A 150 1.78 -23.99 -25.83
CA LEU A 150 2.31 -25.35 -25.63
C LEU A 150 1.52 -26.43 -26.40
N THR A 151 0.75 -26.01 -27.41
CA THR A 151 0.20 -26.90 -28.42
C THR A 151 0.61 -26.42 -29.81
N ALA A 152 1.88 -26.57 -30.16
CA ALA A 152 2.27 -26.79 -31.55
C ALA A 152 2.75 -28.24 -31.69
N PRO A 153 1.84 -29.23 -31.76
CA PRO A 153 2.24 -30.60 -32.06
C PRO A 153 2.52 -30.67 -33.57
N TRP A 154 3.77 -30.97 -33.93
CA TRP A 154 4.23 -31.40 -35.27
C TRP A 154 4.26 -30.36 -36.40
N LYS A 155 5.38 -29.65 -36.55
CA LYS A 155 5.91 -29.31 -37.88
C LYS A 155 7.43 -29.38 -37.91
N ARG A 156 7.96 -30.61 -37.81
CA ARG A 156 9.33 -30.90 -38.22
C ARG A 156 9.29 -31.18 -39.73
N SER A 157 9.46 -30.14 -40.53
CA SER A 157 9.71 -30.26 -41.96
C SER A 157 11.08 -30.90 -42.16
N TYR A 158 11.10 -32.20 -42.46
CA TYR A 158 12.25 -32.82 -43.10
C TYR A 158 12.31 -32.32 -44.55
N GLN A 159 13.20 -31.38 -44.83
CA GLN A 159 13.75 -31.24 -46.18
C GLN A 159 14.73 -32.39 -46.38
N GLY A 160 14.27 -33.46 -47.03
CA GLY A 160 15.13 -34.43 -47.69
C GLY A 160 15.35 -33.96 -49.11
N GLY A 161 16.47 -33.28 -49.34
CA GLY A 161 17.03 -33.07 -50.67
C GLY A 161 18.08 -34.13 -50.94
N SER A 162 17.92 -34.80 -52.09
CA SER A 162 18.90 -35.36 -53.03
C SER A 162 18.37 -36.66 -53.64
#